data_AF-A0A956QKJ0-F1
#
_entry.id   AF-A0A956QKJ0-F1
#
_cell.length_a   1.000
_cell.length_b   1.000
_cell.length_c   1.000
_cell.angle_alpha   90.00
_cell.angle_beta   90.00
_cell.angle_gamma   90.00
#
_symmetry.space_group_name_H-M   'P 1'
#
loop_
_entity.id
_entity.type
_entity.pdbx_description
1 polymer ?
#
loop_
_entity_poly.entity_id
_entity_poly.type
_entity_poly.pdbx_seq_one_letter_code
_entity_poly.pdbx_strand_id
1 'polypeptide(L)'
;EIHIDLTPDQSGGELVNAGSPKVIELWNLVFIQYNKEADGSLRELPAKHVDTGMGFERACSVLECTGGKNFEVAVSNYDTEVFRPIIEALAKMSGKTYNPGQSGDDASIAMRVCADHIRMITFSVADGAIPSNEGRGYVVRRLLRRAARYGRKLELTEPFLFKLVKVLAEHMGHVFPEIIRERDKIERIIKAEEVSFNQTLDRGISLFEEEVAGLKGDVFSGEAAFKLYDTYGFPVDLTEAMARERNLTVDRETFEKCMEEQRERARAAQTKVVISAEAVELDLPPTPFVGFEKLEESTRVQAVLGNPKKPEVVLESTPFYGEMGGQLGDTGHLIGEGFELSVEDTQKREGVVIHRCKLVSGQVPEAGAEVQALVDGERRRQIQRHHTVTHLLHWALREVLGTDVRQQGSLVAPDRLRFDFTHFEGVKPAELTTIEDMINARILENEPVSWFEIPMSDKPDSVIAFFGDKYGDLVRVVKIGGQGSGRIETPAFDGYSMELCGGTHALRT
;
A
#
# COMPACT_ATOMS: atom_id res chain seq x y z
N GLU A 1 -8.09 36.96 5.87
CA GLU A 1 -9.13 36.18 6.58
C GLU A 1 -10.33 37.06 6.91
N ILE A 2 -11.51 36.47 6.97
CA ILE A 2 -12.78 37.09 7.38
C ILE A 2 -13.28 36.27 8.57
N HIS A 3 -13.53 36.96 9.67
CA HIS A 3 -14.06 36.38 10.91
C HIS A 3 -15.47 36.87 11.16
N ILE A 4 -16.30 36.04 11.79
CA ILE A 4 -17.59 36.44 12.33
C ILE A 4 -17.50 36.56 13.84
N ASP A 5 -18.02 37.66 14.35
CA ASP A 5 -18.14 37.93 15.77
C ASP A 5 -19.53 37.52 16.27
N LEU A 6 -19.55 36.50 17.14
CA LEU A 6 -20.75 35.97 17.78
C LEU A 6 -20.88 36.48 19.23
N THR A 7 -20.04 37.42 19.67
CA THR A 7 -20.21 38.05 20.98
C THR A 7 -21.48 38.90 20.99
N PRO A 8 -22.32 38.83 22.05
CA PRO A 8 -23.57 39.60 22.09
C PRO A 8 -23.37 41.13 22.01
N ASP A 9 -22.21 41.60 22.46
CA ASP A 9 -21.79 43.01 22.50
C ASP A 9 -20.90 43.43 21.33
N GLN A 10 -20.62 42.52 20.38
CA GLN A 10 -19.79 42.78 19.19
C GLN A 10 -18.36 43.26 19.53
N SER A 11 -17.81 42.75 20.64
CA SER A 11 -16.48 43.10 21.15
C SER A 11 -15.38 42.11 20.73
N GLY A 12 -15.68 41.18 19.83
CA GLY A 12 -14.83 40.05 19.46
C GLY A 12 -13.54 40.40 18.69
N GLY A 13 -13.26 41.67 18.41
CA GLY A 13 -12.06 42.08 17.68
C GLY A 13 -10.75 41.58 18.32
N GLU A 14 -10.64 41.61 19.65
CA GLU A 14 -9.46 41.11 20.38
C GLU A 14 -9.39 39.57 20.43
N LEU A 15 -10.48 38.89 20.10
CA LEU A 15 -10.59 37.42 20.15
C LEU A 15 -10.24 36.76 18.81
N VAL A 16 -9.99 37.55 17.76
CA VAL A 16 -9.51 37.05 16.46
C VAL A 16 -8.20 36.29 16.67
N ASN A 17 -8.13 35.05 16.19
CA ASN A 17 -6.99 34.14 16.37
C ASN A 17 -6.61 33.82 17.84
N ALA A 18 -7.48 34.15 18.81
CA ALA A 18 -7.28 33.83 20.23
C ALA A 18 -7.85 32.45 20.63
N GLY A 19 -8.34 31.66 19.68
CA GLY A 19 -8.94 30.35 19.93
C GLY A 19 -10.34 30.40 20.59
N SER A 20 -10.99 31.56 20.59
CA SER A 20 -12.33 31.72 21.15
C SER A 20 -13.38 31.11 20.22
N PRO A 21 -14.31 30.26 20.71
CA PRO A 21 -15.41 29.76 19.90
C PRO A 21 -16.44 30.84 19.51
N LYS A 22 -16.36 32.03 20.11
CA LYS A 22 -17.24 33.16 19.80
C LYS A 22 -16.78 33.99 18.62
N VAL A 23 -15.55 33.81 18.16
CA VAL A 23 -15.02 34.51 16.98
C VAL A 23 -14.46 33.48 16.02
N ILE A 24 -15.22 33.22 14.98
CA ILE A 24 -14.99 32.10 14.07
C ILE A 24 -14.44 32.65 12.76
N GLU A 25 -13.29 32.15 12.32
CA GLU A 25 -12.81 32.36 10.96
C GLU A 25 -13.79 31.69 9.98
N LEU A 26 -14.48 32.47 9.14
CA LEU A 26 -15.40 31.94 8.14
C LEU A 26 -14.73 31.74 6.78
N TRP A 27 -13.81 32.64 6.41
CA TRP A 27 -13.29 32.70 5.06
C TRP A 27 -11.83 33.14 5.03
N ASN A 28 -10.96 32.35 4.38
CA ASN A 28 -9.60 32.75 4.09
C ASN A 28 -9.45 33.27 2.65
N LEU A 29 -8.64 34.32 2.49
CA LEU A 29 -8.31 34.96 1.21
C LEU A 29 -6.78 35.03 1.13
N VAL A 30 -6.18 34.08 0.42
CA VAL A 30 -4.73 33.94 0.26
C VAL A 30 -4.32 34.48 -1.10
N PHE A 31 -3.51 35.53 -1.09
CA PHE A 31 -2.94 36.12 -2.30
C PHE A 31 -1.59 35.46 -2.57
N ILE A 32 -1.58 34.36 -3.34
CA ILE A 32 -0.37 33.56 -3.58
C ILE A 32 0.56 34.34 -4.52
N GLN A 33 1.76 34.66 -4.03
CA GLN A 33 2.73 35.50 -4.74
C GLN A 33 4.10 34.84 -4.93
N TYR A 34 4.45 33.83 -4.13
CA TYR A 34 5.81 33.28 -4.08
C TYR A 34 5.80 31.76 -4.04
N ASN A 35 6.79 31.15 -4.69
CA ASN A 35 7.24 29.79 -4.45
C ASN A 35 8.30 29.80 -3.35
N LYS A 36 8.16 28.90 -2.38
CA LYS A 36 9.22 28.61 -1.42
C LYS A 36 10.16 27.57 -2.00
N GLU A 37 11.39 27.98 -2.28
CA GLU A 37 12.44 27.12 -2.84
C GLU A 37 13.04 26.21 -1.74
N ALA A 38 13.79 25.19 -2.15
CA ALA A 38 14.37 24.20 -1.22
C ALA A 38 15.39 24.82 -0.23
N ASP A 39 16.02 25.92 -0.61
CA ASP A 39 16.93 26.70 0.25
C ASP A 39 16.19 27.66 1.20
N GLY A 40 14.85 27.67 1.16
CA GLY A 40 13.97 28.53 1.95
C GLY A 40 13.76 29.92 1.36
N SER A 41 14.41 30.27 0.24
CA SER A 41 14.19 31.53 -0.46
C SER A 41 12.79 31.60 -1.08
N LEU A 42 12.28 32.82 -1.26
CA LEU A 42 10.99 33.07 -1.88
C LEU A 42 11.20 33.62 -3.29
N ARG A 43 10.82 32.82 -4.30
CA ARG A 43 10.83 33.26 -5.70
C ARG A 43 9.44 33.70 -6.11
N GLU A 44 9.34 34.85 -6.75
CA GLU A 44 8.06 35.34 -7.24
C GLU A 44 7.46 34.37 -8.27
N LEU A 45 6.15 34.14 -8.17
CA LEU A 45 5.42 33.29 -9.10
C LEU A 45 5.25 34.00 -10.46
N PRO A 46 5.40 33.27 -11.58
CA PRO A 46 5.15 33.83 -12.90
C PRO A 46 3.66 34.19 -13.11
N ALA A 47 2.75 33.53 -12.39
CA ALA A 47 1.34 33.86 -12.35
C ALA A 47 0.86 33.92 -10.88
N LYS A 48 0.26 35.04 -10.50
CA LYS A 48 -0.29 35.25 -9.16
C LYS A 48 -1.77 34.94 -9.17
N HIS A 49 -2.22 34.20 -8.16
CA HIS A 49 -3.60 33.76 -8.04
C HIS A 49 -4.15 34.13 -6.67
N VAL A 50 -5.47 34.31 -6.61
CA VAL A 50 -6.19 34.40 -5.34
C VAL A 50 -6.73 33.01 -5.04
N ASP A 51 -6.21 32.39 -3.99
CA ASP A 51 -6.74 31.15 -3.43
C ASP A 51 -7.64 31.52 -2.26
N THR A 52 -8.85 30.97 -2.26
CA THR A 52 -9.84 31.35 -1.26
C THR A 52 -10.68 30.17 -0.84
N GLY A 53 -10.95 30.09 0.46
CA GLY A 53 -11.70 28.99 1.05
C GLY A 53 -12.64 29.50 2.13
N MET A 54 -13.93 29.30 1.94
CA MET A 54 -14.95 29.54 2.96
C MET A 54 -15.32 28.21 3.61
N GLY A 55 -15.36 28.16 4.94
CA GLY A 55 -15.78 26.98 5.68
C GLY A 55 -17.29 26.80 5.58
N PHE A 56 -17.74 25.94 4.65
CA PHE A 56 -19.17 25.66 4.45
C PHE A 56 -19.87 25.23 5.74
N GLU A 57 -19.34 24.25 6.47
CA GLU A 57 -19.89 23.79 7.75
C GLU A 57 -19.93 24.89 8.82
N ARG A 58 -18.97 25.82 8.82
CA ARG A 58 -18.94 26.96 9.75
C ARG A 58 -20.03 27.99 9.39
N ALA A 59 -20.23 28.25 8.10
CA ALA A 59 -21.30 29.13 7.65
C ALA A 59 -22.69 28.55 7.97
N CYS A 60 -22.89 27.25 7.70
CA CYS A 60 -24.11 26.53 8.07
C CYS A 60 -24.36 26.58 9.59
N SER A 61 -23.35 26.32 10.41
CA SER A 61 -23.52 26.30 11.86
C SER A 61 -23.92 27.65 12.43
N VAL A 62 -23.29 28.73 11.97
CA VAL A 62 -23.70 30.08 12.36
C VAL A 62 -25.15 30.33 11.96
N LEU A 63 -25.53 30.07 10.70
CA LEU A 63 -26.89 30.35 10.22
C LEU A 63 -27.96 29.52 10.92
N GLU A 64 -27.78 28.20 11.00
CA GLU A 64 -28.76 27.26 11.52
C GLU A 64 -28.89 27.33 13.04
N CYS A 65 -27.76 27.46 13.78
CA CYS A 65 -27.82 27.55 15.24
C CYS A 65 -28.44 28.89 15.68
N THR A 66 -28.04 29.99 15.05
CA THR A 66 -28.48 31.33 15.47
C THR A 66 -29.81 31.76 14.85
N GLY A 67 -30.31 31.05 13.85
CA GLY A 67 -31.41 31.51 12.99
C GLY A 67 -31.10 32.84 12.28
N GLY A 68 -29.81 33.18 12.16
CA GLY A 68 -29.31 34.46 11.66
C GLY A 68 -29.58 35.67 12.57
N LYS A 69 -30.03 35.46 13.82
CA LYS A 69 -30.51 36.55 14.69
C LYS A 69 -30.13 36.41 16.17
N ASN A 70 -30.09 35.18 16.70
CA ASN A 70 -29.80 34.92 18.09
C ASN A 70 -28.37 34.40 18.24
N PHE A 71 -27.44 35.28 18.61
CA PHE A 71 -26.02 34.95 18.79
C PHE A 71 -25.66 34.53 20.22
N GLU A 72 -26.65 34.41 21.12
CA GLU A 72 -26.41 33.95 22.50
C GLU A 72 -26.33 32.43 22.61
N VAL A 73 -26.84 31.70 21.61
CA VAL A 73 -26.80 30.24 21.58
C VAL A 73 -25.41 29.74 21.20
N ALA A 74 -25.00 28.64 21.82
CA ALA A 74 -23.74 28.00 21.48
C ALA A 74 -23.79 27.45 20.04
N VAL A 75 -22.86 27.90 19.21
CA VAL A 75 -22.72 27.43 17.83
C VAL A 75 -21.84 26.18 17.79
N SER A 76 -22.26 25.19 17.01
CA SER A 76 -21.55 23.93 16.80
C SER A 76 -21.68 23.50 15.35
N ASN A 77 -20.56 23.12 14.72
CA ASN A 77 -20.57 22.61 13.34
C ASN A 77 -21.44 21.37 13.16
N TYR A 78 -21.69 20.63 14.24
CA TYR A 78 -22.41 19.37 14.24
C TYR A 78 -23.92 19.52 14.44
N ASP A 79 -24.40 20.71 14.82
CA ASP A 79 -25.84 20.97 15.05
C ASP A 79 -26.57 21.39 13.77
N THR A 80 -25.99 21.06 12.63
CA THR A 80 -26.48 21.43 11.29
C THR A 80 -27.14 20.25 10.59
N GLU A 81 -27.95 20.53 9.58
CA GLU A 81 -28.52 19.49 8.68
C GLU A 81 -27.45 18.63 8.00
N VAL A 82 -26.21 19.12 7.91
CA VAL A 82 -25.07 18.39 7.36
C VAL A 82 -24.69 17.17 8.21
N PHE A 83 -24.87 17.21 9.53
CA PHE A 83 -24.49 16.14 10.46
C PHE A 83 -25.67 15.50 11.20
N ARG A 84 -26.76 16.23 11.40
CA ARG A 84 -27.93 15.80 12.16
C ARG A 84 -28.46 14.41 11.77
N PRO A 85 -28.60 14.04 10.48
CA PRO A 85 -29.09 12.72 10.10
C PRO A 85 -28.23 11.57 10.63
N ILE A 86 -26.91 11.75 10.62
CA ILE A 86 -25.95 10.74 11.10
C ILE A 86 -25.98 10.67 12.63
N ILE A 87 -26.05 11.82 13.30
CA ILE A 87 -26.14 11.90 14.76
C ILE A 87 -27.44 11.28 15.26
N GLU A 88 -28.57 11.53 14.60
CA GLU A 88 -29.86 10.91 14.92
C GLU A 88 -29.84 9.39 14.72
N ALA A 89 -29.20 8.91 13.65
CA ALA A 89 -29.00 7.48 13.45
C ALA A 89 -28.17 6.86 14.58
N LEU A 90 -27.08 7.51 15.00
CA LEU A 90 -26.24 7.08 16.13
C LEU A 90 -27.00 7.08 17.46
N ALA A 91 -27.77 8.13 17.75
CA ALA A 91 -28.62 8.22 18.94
C ALA A 91 -29.65 7.08 18.97
N LYS A 92 -30.30 6.80 17.83
CA LYS A 92 -31.24 5.69 17.69
C LYS A 92 -30.59 4.32 17.90
N MET A 93 -29.39 4.12 17.35
CA MET A 93 -28.67 2.84 17.45
C MET A 93 -28.15 2.57 18.86
N SER A 94 -27.70 3.62 19.56
CA SER A 94 -27.13 3.51 20.92
C SER A 94 -28.16 3.66 22.05
N GLY A 95 -29.33 4.24 21.76
CA GLY A 95 -30.31 4.64 22.78
C GLY A 95 -29.86 5.81 23.66
N LYS A 96 -28.72 6.46 23.35
CA LYS A 96 -28.21 7.63 24.07
C LYS A 96 -28.76 8.92 23.49
N THR A 97 -28.80 9.98 24.29
CA THR A 97 -29.26 11.31 23.87
C THR A 97 -28.10 12.17 23.37
N TYR A 98 -28.31 12.88 22.27
CA TYR A 98 -27.42 13.94 21.81
C TYR A 98 -27.83 15.28 22.44
N ASN A 99 -26.88 15.98 23.05
CA ASN A 99 -27.07 17.34 23.56
C ASN A 99 -26.39 18.34 22.62
N PRO A 100 -27.15 19.23 21.96
CA PRO A 100 -26.59 20.25 21.07
C PRO A 100 -25.64 21.23 21.79
N GLY A 101 -24.87 21.94 20.98
CA GLY A 101 -23.94 22.98 21.36
C GLY A 101 -22.55 22.42 21.68
N GLN A 102 -21.91 23.05 22.66
CA GLN A 102 -20.56 22.68 23.12
C GLN A 102 -20.62 21.77 24.35
N SER A 103 -21.56 20.80 24.35
CA SER A 103 -21.68 19.88 25.47
C SER A 103 -20.38 19.09 25.67
N GLY A 104 -20.02 18.88 26.94
CA GLY A 104 -18.84 18.08 27.33
C GLY A 104 -19.18 16.62 27.63
N ASP A 105 -20.41 16.17 27.39
CA ASP A 105 -20.82 14.80 27.71
C ASP A 105 -20.25 13.79 26.71
N ASP A 106 -19.85 12.63 27.24
CA ASP A 106 -19.17 11.60 26.47
C ASP A 106 -19.99 11.08 25.28
N ALA A 107 -21.31 10.95 25.44
CA ALA A 107 -22.18 10.46 24.38
C ALA A 107 -22.23 11.44 23.20
N SER A 108 -22.44 12.73 23.46
CA SER A 108 -22.50 13.75 22.42
C SER A 108 -21.14 13.98 21.75
N ILE A 109 -20.03 13.90 22.51
CA ILE A 109 -18.69 13.90 21.92
C ILE A 109 -18.51 12.69 20.99
N ALA A 110 -18.87 11.48 21.46
CA ALA A 110 -18.73 10.27 20.66
C ALA A 110 -19.57 10.30 19.38
N MET A 111 -20.81 10.81 19.44
CA MET A 111 -21.66 10.96 18.25
C MET A 111 -21.06 11.92 17.22
N ARG A 112 -20.54 13.09 17.67
CA ARG A 112 -19.88 14.06 16.79
C ARG A 112 -18.65 13.48 16.12
N VAL A 113 -17.80 12.78 16.88
CA VAL A 113 -16.60 12.13 16.35
C VAL A 113 -16.97 11.04 15.34
N CYS A 114 -17.96 10.19 15.63
CA CYS A 114 -18.39 9.15 14.71
C CYS A 114 -18.98 9.76 13.42
N ALA A 115 -19.81 10.80 13.54
CA ALA A 115 -20.44 11.45 12.41
C ALA A 115 -19.44 12.15 11.48
N ASP A 116 -18.45 12.84 12.04
CA ASP A 116 -17.35 13.44 11.29
C ASP A 116 -16.50 12.40 10.57
N HIS A 117 -16.04 11.39 11.31
CA HIS A 117 -15.12 10.42 10.76
C HIS A 117 -15.78 9.57 9.68
N ILE A 118 -17.05 9.17 9.84
CA ILE A 118 -17.70 8.37 8.79
C ILE A 118 -17.93 9.16 7.50
N ARG A 119 -18.18 10.48 7.57
CA ARG A 119 -18.23 11.33 6.37
C ARG A 119 -16.90 11.29 5.64
N MET A 120 -15.81 11.59 6.34
CA MET A 120 -14.47 11.60 5.73
C MET A 120 -14.09 10.23 5.17
N ILE A 121 -14.30 9.15 5.94
CA ILE A 121 -14.00 7.77 5.51
C ILE A 121 -14.80 7.41 4.26
N THR A 122 -16.10 7.73 4.21
CA THR A 122 -16.96 7.39 3.08
C THR A 122 -16.48 8.06 1.80
N PHE A 123 -16.22 9.38 1.84
CA PHE A 123 -15.69 10.11 0.67
C PHE A 123 -14.30 9.61 0.26
N SER A 124 -13.42 9.37 1.24
CA SER A 124 -12.07 8.85 0.95
C SER A 124 -12.10 7.49 0.27
N VAL A 125 -12.96 6.58 0.72
CA VAL A 125 -13.11 5.25 0.11
C VAL A 125 -13.77 5.34 -1.26
N ALA A 126 -14.74 6.24 -1.45
CA ALA A 126 -15.34 6.52 -2.76
C ALA A 126 -14.29 7.01 -3.77
N ASP A 127 -13.32 7.81 -3.32
CA ASP A 127 -12.18 8.30 -4.11
C ASP A 127 -11.02 7.28 -4.22
N GLY A 128 -11.23 6.05 -3.76
CA GLY A 128 -10.29 4.93 -3.91
C GLY A 128 -9.20 4.84 -2.81
N ALA A 129 -9.32 5.56 -1.71
CA ALA A 129 -8.46 5.39 -0.54
C ALA A 129 -8.96 4.25 0.35
N ILE A 130 -8.39 3.07 0.18
CA ILE A 130 -8.70 1.87 0.97
C ILE A 130 -7.87 1.87 2.27
N PRO A 131 -8.45 1.49 3.44
CA PRO A 131 -7.69 1.29 4.68
C PRO A 131 -6.44 0.42 4.48
N SER A 132 -5.27 0.92 4.89
CA SER A 132 -3.99 0.22 4.77
C SER A 132 -3.02 0.65 5.88
N ASN A 133 -1.79 0.10 5.89
CA ASN A 133 -0.77 0.47 6.87
C ASN A 133 0.04 1.72 6.48
N GLU A 134 -0.14 2.27 5.26
CA GLU A 134 0.73 3.32 4.73
C GLU A 134 -0.04 4.40 3.94
N GLY A 135 0.59 5.56 3.78
CA GLY A 135 0.08 6.67 2.96
C GLY A 135 -1.34 7.10 3.31
N ARG A 136 -2.17 7.35 2.29
CA ARG A 136 -3.57 7.76 2.49
C ARG A 136 -4.42 6.69 3.18
N GLY A 137 -4.14 5.41 2.94
CA GLY A 137 -4.88 4.30 3.52
C GLY A 137 -4.66 4.17 5.04
N TYR A 138 -3.47 4.54 5.52
CA TYR A 138 -3.19 4.66 6.96
C TYR A 138 -4.12 5.67 7.64
N VAL A 139 -4.34 6.83 7.03
CA VAL A 139 -5.19 7.89 7.59
C VAL A 139 -6.64 7.42 7.68
N VAL A 140 -7.16 6.77 6.62
CA VAL A 140 -8.52 6.21 6.61
C VAL A 140 -8.66 5.15 7.69
N ARG A 141 -7.71 4.20 7.78
CA ARG A 141 -7.66 3.17 8.82
C ARG A 141 -7.66 3.79 10.23
N ARG A 142 -6.80 4.77 10.48
CA ARG A 142 -6.68 5.45 11.78
C ARG A 142 -8.00 6.06 12.22
N LEU A 143 -8.68 6.78 11.32
CA LEU A 143 -9.92 7.49 11.66
C LEU A 143 -11.12 6.54 11.78
N LEU A 144 -11.15 5.45 11.02
CA LEU A 144 -12.12 4.37 11.20
C LEU A 144 -12.00 3.73 12.59
N ARG A 145 -10.77 3.34 12.98
CA ARG A 145 -10.51 2.75 14.29
C ARG A 145 -10.82 3.72 15.43
N ARG A 146 -10.55 5.02 15.24
CA ARG A 146 -10.94 6.06 16.20
C ARG A 146 -12.45 6.15 16.35
N ALA A 147 -13.21 6.16 15.25
CA ALA A 147 -14.67 6.17 15.30
C ALA A 147 -15.23 4.92 16.00
N ALA A 148 -14.70 3.74 15.68
CA ALA A 148 -15.08 2.48 16.33
C ALA A 148 -14.84 2.51 17.85
N ARG A 149 -13.70 3.07 18.30
CA ARG A 149 -13.41 3.28 19.73
C ARG A 149 -14.43 4.20 20.40
N TYR A 150 -14.78 5.33 19.78
CA TYR A 150 -15.83 6.20 20.32
C TYR A 150 -17.20 5.53 20.32
N GLY A 151 -17.46 4.59 19.40
CA GLY A 151 -18.63 3.71 19.44
C GLY A 151 -18.77 2.95 20.78
N ARG A 152 -17.67 2.59 21.44
CA ARG A 152 -17.71 1.96 22.77
C ARG A 152 -18.26 2.88 23.86
N LYS A 153 -18.04 4.20 23.77
CA LYS A 153 -18.67 5.19 24.66
C LYS A 153 -20.19 5.27 24.45
N LEU A 154 -20.68 4.80 23.31
CA LEU A 154 -22.09 4.68 22.96
C LEU A 154 -22.66 3.28 23.18
N GLU A 155 -21.90 2.38 23.82
CA GLU A 155 -22.27 0.97 24.02
C GLU A 155 -22.49 0.18 22.71
N LEU A 156 -21.94 0.68 21.59
CA LEU A 156 -21.98 -0.01 20.30
C LEU A 156 -20.80 -0.98 20.22
N THR A 157 -21.06 -2.26 20.50
CA THR A 157 -20.05 -3.34 20.48
C THR A 157 -19.92 -4.01 19.11
N GLU A 158 -21.03 -4.13 18.39
CA GLU A 158 -21.09 -4.69 17.03
C GLU A 158 -20.67 -3.67 15.96
N PRO A 159 -20.18 -4.12 14.78
CA PRO A 159 -19.90 -3.23 13.67
C PRO A 159 -21.11 -2.37 13.30
N PHE A 160 -20.92 -1.05 13.27
CA PHE A 160 -21.99 -0.07 13.09
C PHE A 160 -21.66 1.02 12.07
N LEU A 161 -20.38 1.34 11.86
CA LEU A 161 -19.97 2.45 11.00
C LEU A 161 -20.48 2.30 9.57
N PHE A 162 -20.42 1.08 9.03
CA PHE A 162 -20.90 0.81 7.67
C PHE A 162 -22.40 1.13 7.49
N LYS A 163 -23.22 1.03 8.55
CA LYS A 163 -24.66 1.32 8.48
C LYS A 163 -24.94 2.81 8.26
N LEU A 164 -24.00 3.69 8.63
CA LEU A 164 -24.12 5.13 8.48
C LEU A 164 -23.79 5.58 7.04
N VAL A 165 -23.09 4.75 6.24
CA VAL A 165 -22.82 5.02 4.82
C VAL A 165 -24.13 5.19 4.06
N LYS A 166 -25.12 4.33 4.33
CA LYS A 166 -26.47 4.46 3.75
C LYS A 166 -27.11 5.80 4.07
N VAL A 167 -27.06 6.25 5.33
CA VAL A 167 -27.64 7.53 5.78
C VAL A 167 -26.98 8.69 5.04
N LEU A 168 -25.66 8.64 4.89
CA LEU A 168 -24.88 9.64 4.17
C LEU A 168 -25.22 9.65 2.67
N ALA A 169 -25.35 8.47 2.03
CA ALA A 169 -25.73 8.35 0.63
C ALA A 169 -27.13 8.91 0.35
N GLU A 170 -28.09 8.73 1.26
CA GLU A 170 -29.43 9.29 1.15
C GLU A 170 -29.44 10.83 1.21
N HIS A 171 -28.54 11.45 1.98
CA HIS A 171 -28.52 12.91 2.18
C HIS A 171 -27.60 13.64 1.21
N MET A 172 -26.42 13.10 0.95
CA MET A 172 -25.38 13.76 0.15
C MET A 172 -25.24 13.18 -1.27
N GLY A 173 -25.87 12.04 -1.57
CA GLY A 173 -25.65 11.33 -2.83
C GLY A 173 -26.17 12.03 -4.09
N HIS A 174 -27.04 13.03 -3.94
CA HIS A 174 -27.47 13.86 -5.09
C HIS A 174 -26.37 14.82 -5.56
N VAL A 175 -25.49 15.26 -4.66
CA VAL A 175 -24.31 16.09 -4.98
C VAL A 175 -23.12 15.22 -5.33
N PHE A 176 -22.97 14.09 -4.63
CA PHE A 176 -21.85 13.17 -4.73
C PHE A 176 -22.35 11.79 -5.22
N PRO A 177 -22.66 11.60 -6.51
CA PRO A 177 -23.26 10.37 -7.01
C PRO A 177 -22.38 9.11 -6.80
N GLU A 178 -21.07 9.27 -6.65
CA GLU A 178 -20.11 8.20 -6.39
C GLU A 178 -20.38 7.45 -5.10
N ILE A 179 -20.87 8.11 -4.03
CA ILE A 179 -21.19 7.41 -2.77
C ILE A 179 -22.44 6.52 -2.90
N ILE A 180 -23.33 6.80 -3.87
CA ILE A 180 -24.45 5.91 -4.21
C ILE A 180 -23.93 4.75 -5.06
N ARG A 181 -23.15 5.05 -6.11
CA ARG A 181 -22.66 4.04 -7.06
C ARG A 181 -21.79 2.98 -6.37
N GLU A 182 -20.90 3.41 -5.48
CA GLU A 182 -19.94 2.55 -4.80
C GLU A 182 -20.40 2.10 -3.40
N ARG A 183 -21.66 2.37 -3.01
CA ARG A 183 -22.16 2.16 -1.64
C ARG A 183 -21.83 0.79 -1.08
N ASP A 184 -22.16 -0.26 -1.83
CA ASP A 184 -21.98 -1.64 -1.36
C ASP A 184 -20.49 -2.00 -1.18
N LYS A 185 -19.60 -1.43 -2.01
CA LYS A 185 -18.14 -1.57 -1.86
C LYS A 185 -17.65 -0.83 -0.62
N ILE A 186 -18.08 0.42 -0.42
CA ILE A 186 -17.70 1.24 0.73
C ILE A 186 -18.16 0.57 2.03
N GLU A 187 -19.41 0.10 2.10
CA GLU A 187 -19.95 -0.60 3.26
C GLU A 187 -19.14 -1.87 3.59
N ARG A 188 -18.79 -2.68 2.58
CA ARG A 188 -17.95 -3.88 2.77
C ARG A 188 -16.57 -3.53 3.32
N ILE A 189 -15.90 -2.53 2.75
CA ILE A 189 -14.56 -2.09 3.17
C ILE A 189 -14.58 -1.63 4.63
N ILE A 190 -15.51 -0.73 4.98
CA ILE A 190 -15.63 -0.19 6.33
C ILE A 190 -15.97 -1.30 7.31
N LYS A 191 -16.92 -2.18 6.97
CA LYS A 191 -17.32 -3.30 7.82
C LYS A 191 -16.19 -4.30 8.04
N ALA A 192 -15.42 -4.64 7.00
CA ALA A 192 -14.32 -5.60 7.11
C ALA A 192 -13.23 -5.08 8.06
N GLU A 193 -12.80 -3.82 7.91
CA GLU A 193 -11.82 -3.21 8.81
C GLU A 193 -12.37 -3.06 10.24
N GLU A 194 -13.64 -2.67 10.41
CA GLU A 194 -14.28 -2.55 11.72
C GLU A 194 -14.40 -3.91 12.44
N VAL A 195 -14.79 -4.97 11.72
CA VAL A 195 -14.84 -6.34 12.26
C VAL A 195 -13.45 -6.79 12.70
N SER A 196 -12.44 -6.62 11.84
CA SER A 196 -11.07 -7.01 12.16
C SER A 196 -10.55 -6.26 13.38
N PHE A 197 -10.85 -4.96 13.49
CA PHE A 197 -10.40 -4.16 14.62
C PHE A 197 -11.15 -4.46 15.91
N ASN A 198 -12.46 -4.71 15.85
CA ASN A 198 -13.25 -5.03 17.05
C ASN A 198 -12.74 -6.29 17.78
N GLN A 199 -12.08 -7.22 17.08
CA GLN A 199 -11.46 -8.40 17.70
C GLN A 199 -10.35 -8.04 18.70
N THR A 200 -9.66 -6.90 18.51
CA THR A 200 -8.54 -6.47 19.36
C THR A 200 -8.87 -5.24 20.20
N LEU A 201 -9.88 -4.47 19.81
CA LEU A 201 -10.26 -3.20 20.45
C LEU A 201 -10.54 -3.35 21.95
N ASP A 202 -11.47 -4.24 22.33
CA ASP A 202 -11.92 -4.34 23.72
C ASP A 202 -10.78 -4.79 24.64
N ARG A 203 -9.96 -5.74 24.17
CA ARG A 203 -8.76 -6.19 24.86
C ARG A 203 -7.73 -5.05 24.99
N GLY A 204 -7.51 -4.30 23.92
CA GLY A 204 -6.58 -3.16 23.92
C GLY A 204 -7.00 -2.06 24.89
N ILE A 205 -8.31 -1.75 24.94
CA ILE A 205 -8.86 -0.81 25.93
C ILE A 205 -8.61 -1.34 27.34
N SER A 206 -8.96 -2.58 27.65
CA SER A 206 -8.77 -3.14 28.99
C SER A 206 -7.30 -3.11 29.44
N LEU A 207 -6.37 -3.46 28.56
CA LEU A 207 -4.94 -3.43 28.87
C LEU A 207 -4.42 -2.00 29.07
N PHE A 208 -4.93 -1.03 28.30
CA PHE A 208 -4.61 0.37 28.52
C PHE A 208 -5.11 0.86 29.88
N GLU A 209 -6.34 0.50 30.28
CA GLU A 209 -6.89 0.84 31.59
C GLU A 209 -6.06 0.24 32.74
N GLU A 210 -5.63 -1.02 32.59
CA GLU A 210 -4.79 -1.70 33.57
C GLU A 210 -3.44 -1.00 33.77
N GLU A 211 -2.79 -0.63 32.67
CA GLU A 211 -1.52 0.10 32.70
C GLU A 211 -1.67 1.49 33.34
N VAL A 212 -2.73 2.22 32.99
CA VAL A 212 -3.04 3.54 33.57
C VAL A 212 -3.32 3.43 35.07
N ALA A 213 -4.01 2.39 35.52
CA ALA A 213 -4.31 2.17 36.94
C ALA A 213 -3.04 1.94 37.79
N GLY A 214 -1.99 1.36 37.18
CA GLY A 214 -0.69 1.15 37.82
C GLY A 214 0.27 2.35 37.74
N LEU A 215 -0.11 3.40 36.99
CA LEU A 215 0.78 4.50 36.64
C LEU A 215 1.05 5.44 37.82
N LYS A 216 2.31 5.87 37.98
CA LYS A 216 2.71 6.94 38.90
C LYS A 216 3.27 8.11 38.10
N GLY A 217 2.43 9.08 37.75
CA GLY A 217 2.82 10.26 36.98
C GLY A 217 1.84 10.58 35.86
N ASP A 218 2.32 11.30 34.85
CA ASP A 218 1.57 11.76 33.67
C ASP A 218 2.13 11.18 32.35
N VAL A 219 3.06 10.23 32.42
CA VAL A 219 3.72 9.60 31.26
C VAL A 219 3.37 8.12 31.20
N PHE A 220 2.68 7.72 30.13
CA PHE A 220 2.39 6.34 29.75
C PHE A 220 3.62 5.69 29.10
N SER A 221 4.03 4.51 29.57
CA SER A 221 5.26 3.82 29.12
C SER A 221 5.27 3.54 27.61
N GLY A 222 6.41 3.82 26.98
CA GLY A 222 6.64 3.52 25.57
C GLY A 222 6.69 2.02 25.29
N GLU A 223 7.21 1.22 26.22
CA GLU A 223 7.22 -0.25 26.15
C GLU A 223 5.80 -0.83 26.26
N ALA A 224 4.97 -0.27 27.14
CA ALA A 224 3.57 -0.65 27.24
C ALA A 224 2.80 -0.29 25.97
N ALA A 225 3.04 0.90 25.42
CA ALA A 225 2.47 1.32 24.13
C ALA A 225 2.94 0.41 22.98
N PHE A 226 4.22 0.01 22.98
CA PHE A 226 4.78 -0.93 22.01
C PHE A 226 4.15 -2.30 22.15
N LYS A 227 3.95 -2.82 23.36
CA LYS A 227 3.27 -4.10 23.62
C LYS A 227 1.82 -4.07 23.14
N LEU A 228 1.09 -2.98 23.40
CA LEU A 228 -0.27 -2.76 22.87
C LEU A 228 -0.30 -2.83 21.35
N TYR A 229 0.66 -2.18 20.69
CA TYR A 229 0.77 -2.14 19.24
C TYR A 229 1.19 -3.50 18.64
N ASP A 230 2.33 -4.04 19.07
CA ASP A 230 2.97 -5.21 18.46
C ASP A 230 2.26 -6.52 18.79
N THR A 231 1.94 -6.73 20.08
CA THR A 231 1.36 -8.01 20.53
C THR A 231 -0.14 -8.06 20.34
N TYR A 232 -0.83 -6.93 20.51
CA TYR A 232 -2.29 -6.88 20.53
C TYR A 232 -2.90 -6.12 19.35
N GLY A 233 -2.08 -5.57 18.45
CA GLY A 233 -2.56 -4.85 17.26
C GLY A 233 -3.29 -3.54 17.58
N PHE A 234 -3.12 -2.99 18.79
CA PHE A 234 -3.78 -1.78 19.25
C PHE A 234 -2.97 -0.53 18.83
N PRO A 235 -3.50 0.33 17.95
CA PRO A 235 -2.74 1.44 17.37
C PRO A 235 -2.18 2.42 18.41
N VAL A 236 -0.92 2.82 18.26
CA VAL A 236 -0.29 3.85 19.11
C VAL A 236 -1.05 5.17 19.06
N ASP A 237 -1.64 5.52 17.90
CA ASP A 237 -2.49 6.70 17.76
C ASP A 237 -3.73 6.69 18.68
N LEU A 238 -4.30 5.50 18.93
CA LEU A 238 -5.42 5.37 19.85
C LEU A 238 -4.95 5.40 21.30
N THR A 239 -3.81 4.79 21.60
CA THR A 239 -3.13 4.91 22.89
C THR A 239 -2.87 6.39 23.24
N GLU A 240 -2.33 7.17 22.31
CA GLU A 240 -2.09 8.60 22.49
C GLU A 240 -3.39 9.39 22.66
N ALA A 241 -4.45 9.05 21.92
CA ALA A 241 -5.75 9.70 22.06
C ALA A 241 -6.37 9.44 23.45
N MET A 242 -6.30 8.19 23.92
CA MET A 242 -6.78 7.79 25.24
C MET A 242 -5.94 8.40 26.37
N ALA A 243 -4.62 8.48 26.19
CA ALA A 243 -3.71 9.16 27.11
C ALA A 243 -4.09 10.65 27.25
N ARG A 244 -4.28 11.35 26.11
CA ARG A 244 -4.69 12.76 26.10
C ARG A 244 -6.03 13.00 26.79
N GLU A 245 -7.01 12.11 26.64
CA GLU A 245 -8.30 12.20 27.35
C GLU A 245 -8.14 12.15 28.88
N ARG A 246 -7.02 11.61 29.38
CA ARG A 246 -6.66 11.56 30.80
C ARG A 246 -5.59 12.57 31.21
N ASN A 247 -5.26 13.53 30.34
CA ASN A 247 -4.15 14.45 30.53
C ASN A 247 -2.79 13.74 30.71
N LEU A 248 -2.63 12.56 30.10
CA LEU A 248 -1.38 11.81 30.05
C LEU A 248 -0.68 12.05 28.69
N THR A 249 0.64 11.85 28.68
CA THR A 249 1.47 11.80 27.49
C THR A 249 1.99 10.37 27.28
N VAL A 250 2.30 9.98 26.04
CA VAL A 250 2.93 8.69 25.75
C VAL A 250 4.41 8.91 25.53
N ASP A 251 5.27 8.10 26.17
CA ASP A 251 6.70 8.11 25.90
C ASP A 251 6.98 7.55 24.49
N ARG A 252 6.99 8.47 23.54
CA ARG A 252 7.17 8.16 22.12
C ARG A 252 8.61 7.82 21.75
N GLU A 253 9.58 8.36 22.48
CA GLU A 253 11.00 8.08 22.23
C GLU A 253 11.28 6.59 22.51
N THR A 254 10.78 6.09 23.63
CA THR A 254 10.94 4.67 24.00
C THR A 254 10.14 3.75 23.10
N PHE A 255 8.92 4.13 22.70
CA PHE A 255 8.15 3.39 21.69
C PHE A 255 8.92 3.24 20.37
N GLU A 256 9.53 4.33 19.88
CA GLU A 256 10.29 4.33 18.63
C GLU A 256 11.57 3.47 18.74
N LYS A 257 12.24 3.45 19.90
CA LYS A 257 13.36 2.53 20.15
C LYS A 257 12.93 1.07 20.05
N CYS A 258 11.83 0.68 20.68
CA CYS A 258 11.31 -0.70 20.59
C CYS A 258 10.92 -1.09 19.16
N MET A 259 10.35 -0.16 18.39
CA MET A 259 10.04 -0.37 16.97
C MET A 259 11.29 -0.63 16.13
N GLU A 260 12.38 0.11 16.38
CA GLU A 260 13.64 -0.11 15.65
C GLU A 260 14.29 -1.44 16.03
N GLU A 261 14.31 -1.80 17.32
CA GLU A 261 14.78 -3.12 17.78
C GLU A 261 13.98 -4.28 17.15
N GLN A 262 12.67 -4.11 16.95
CA GLN A 262 11.85 -5.09 16.23
C GLN A 262 12.24 -5.18 14.75
N ARG A 263 12.46 -4.05 14.08
CA ARG A 263 12.90 -4.01 12.68
C ARG A 263 14.26 -4.67 12.51
N GLU A 264 15.21 -4.40 13.39
CA GLU A 264 16.53 -5.05 13.40
C GLU A 264 16.41 -6.57 13.59
N ARG A 265 15.58 -7.03 14.53
CA ARG A 265 15.29 -8.46 14.71
C ARG A 265 14.66 -9.08 13.48
N ALA A 266 13.70 -8.42 12.83
CA ALA A 266 13.07 -8.90 11.59
C ALA A 266 14.07 -8.98 10.43
N ARG A 267 14.98 -8.01 10.31
CA ARG A 267 16.08 -8.02 9.32
C ARG A 267 17.09 -9.14 9.60
N ALA A 268 17.38 -9.43 10.87
CA ALA A 268 18.25 -10.54 11.25
C ALA A 268 17.58 -11.93 11.06
N ALA A 269 16.27 -12.01 11.28
CA ALA A 269 15.47 -13.24 11.12
C ALA A 269 15.15 -13.55 9.66
N GLN A 270 15.09 -12.54 8.78
CA GLN A 270 15.34 -12.75 7.35
C GLN A 270 16.78 -13.21 7.21
N THR A 271 17.00 -14.52 7.33
CA THR A 271 18.22 -15.15 6.85
C THR A 271 18.24 -14.97 5.33
N LYS A 272 18.65 -13.78 4.86
CA LYS A 272 19.65 -13.75 3.79
C LYS A 272 20.68 -14.75 4.27
N VAL A 273 20.88 -15.81 3.51
CA VAL A 273 22.14 -16.53 3.60
C VAL A 273 23.19 -15.46 3.33
N VAL A 274 23.68 -14.82 4.40
CA VAL A 274 24.85 -13.97 4.38
C VAL A 274 25.96 -14.96 4.13
N ILE A 275 26.14 -15.29 2.85
CA ILE A 275 27.42 -15.75 2.37
C ILE A 275 28.33 -14.56 2.63
N SER A 276 29.09 -14.68 3.71
CA SER A 276 30.22 -13.84 4.02
C SER A 276 31.11 -13.74 2.79
N ALA A 277 31.12 -12.58 2.17
CA ALA A 277 32.24 -11.98 1.47
C ALA A 277 31.87 -10.51 1.32
N GLU A 278 32.82 -9.61 1.56
CA GLU A 278 32.65 -8.18 1.40
C GLU A 278 31.90 -7.86 0.09
N ALA A 279 31.03 -6.85 0.11
CA ALA A 279 30.45 -6.29 -1.10
C ALA A 279 31.59 -5.64 -1.91
N VAL A 280 32.31 -6.47 -2.66
CA VAL A 280 33.25 -6.05 -3.68
C VAL A 280 32.38 -5.48 -4.81
N GLU A 281 32.50 -4.19 -5.09
CA GLU A 281 31.98 -3.63 -6.34
C GLU A 281 32.54 -4.46 -7.48
N LEU A 282 31.66 -5.06 -8.28
CA LEU A 282 32.05 -5.82 -9.45
C LEU A 282 32.38 -4.79 -10.54
N ASP A 283 33.66 -4.49 -10.73
CA ASP A 283 34.15 -3.70 -11.86
C ASP A 283 34.07 -4.53 -13.16
N LEU A 284 32.85 -4.91 -13.54
CA LEU A 284 32.53 -5.75 -14.69
C LEU A 284 31.33 -5.15 -15.45
N PRO A 285 31.33 -5.20 -16.80
CA PRO A 285 30.20 -4.73 -17.58
C PRO A 285 28.96 -5.62 -17.36
N PRO A 286 27.73 -5.10 -17.58
CA PRO A 286 26.51 -5.90 -17.52
C PRO A 286 26.57 -7.10 -18.46
N THR A 287 26.14 -8.28 -17.98
CA THR A 287 26.16 -9.51 -18.77
C THR A 287 24.98 -9.54 -19.74
N PRO A 288 25.19 -9.60 -21.06
CA PRO A 288 24.13 -9.79 -22.04
C PRO A 288 23.40 -11.13 -21.82
N PHE A 289 22.09 -11.05 -21.66
CA PHE A 289 21.23 -12.22 -21.48
C PHE A 289 20.61 -12.63 -22.82
N VAL A 290 20.87 -13.87 -23.25
CA VAL A 290 20.35 -14.46 -24.51
C VAL A 290 19.30 -15.54 -24.26
N GLY A 291 18.97 -15.78 -22.99
CA GLY A 291 18.16 -16.91 -22.56
C GLY A 291 16.65 -16.81 -22.77
N PHE A 292 16.17 -15.74 -23.42
CA PHE A 292 14.76 -15.65 -23.84
C PHE A 292 14.45 -16.61 -24.98
N GLU A 293 15.41 -16.84 -25.88
CA GLU A 293 15.23 -17.67 -27.08
C GLU A 293 16.09 -18.94 -27.04
N LYS A 294 17.17 -18.94 -26.26
CA LYS A 294 18.17 -20.00 -26.21
C LYS A 294 18.25 -20.65 -24.83
N LEU A 295 18.53 -21.95 -24.80
CA LEU A 295 18.91 -22.69 -23.58
C LEU A 295 20.39 -23.05 -23.55
N GLU A 296 21.09 -22.82 -24.66
CA GLU A 296 22.51 -23.09 -24.80
C GLU A 296 23.20 -21.92 -25.51
N GLU A 297 24.44 -21.63 -25.13
CA GLU A 297 25.28 -20.62 -25.78
C GLU A 297 26.76 -21.00 -25.66
N SER A 298 27.52 -20.84 -26.75
CA SER A 298 28.99 -20.89 -26.72
C SER A 298 29.53 -19.49 -26.47
N THR A 299 30.27 -19.33 -25.36
CA THR A 299 30.72 -18.02 -24.86
C THR A 299 32.09 -18.16 -24.20
N ARG A 300 32.59 -17.11 -23.56
CA ARG A 300 33.83 -17.14 -22.78
C ARG A 300 33.59 -16.78 -21.32
N VAL A 301 34.46 -17.30 -20.46
CA VAL A 301 34.52 -16.91 -19.05
C VAL A 301 35.09 -15.50 -18.94
N GLN A 302 34.29 -14.55 -18.48
CA GLN A 302 34.73 -13.17 -18.25
C GLN A 302 35.56 -13.07 -16.97
N ALA A 303 35.10 -13.71 -15.91
CA ALA A 303 35.76 -13.72 -14.60
C ALA A 303 35.36 -14.95 -13.78
N VAL A 304 36.24 -15.34 -12.87
CA VAL A 304 35.94 -16.32 -11.82
C VAL A 304 36.20 -15.69 -10.47
N LEU A 305 35.18 -15.71 -9.63
CA LEU A 305 35.14 -15.13 -8.30
C LEU A 305 34.97 -16.25 -7.26
N GLY A 306 35.08 -15.89 -5.98
CA GLY A 306 34.90 -16.82 -4.88
C GLY A 306 36.08 -17.78 -4.70
N ASN A 307 35.84 -18.95 -4.11
CA ASN A 307 36.89 -19.94 -3.83
C ASN A 307 36.82 -21.14 -4.80
N PRO A 308 37.92 -21.91 -4.97
CA PRO A 308 37.97 -23.01 -5.93
C PRO A 308 36.96 -24.15 -5.68
N LYS A 309 36.41 -24.28 -4.47
CA LYS A 309 35.41 -25.31 -4.12
C LYS A 309 33.98 -24.87 -4.46
N LYS A 310 33.74 -23.57 -4.51
CA LYS A 310 32.46 -22.93 -4.85
C LYS A 310 32.73 -21.73 -5.77
N PRO A 311 33.21 -21.98 -7.00
CA PRO A 311 33.50 -20.90 -7.94
C PRO A 311 32.23 -20.16 -8.31
N GLU A 312 32.32 -18.84 -8.38
CA GLU A 312 31.29 -17.97 -8.95
C GLU A 312 31.77 -17.50 -10.32
N VAL A 313 31.13 -17.98 -11.39
CA VAL A 313 31.58 -17.74 -12.77
C VAL A 313 30.74 -16.64 -13.40
N VAL A 314 31.40 -15.66 -14.02
CA VAL A 314 30.77 -14.63 -14.86
C VAL A 314 31.14 -14.91 -16.31
N LEU A 315 30.15 -14.86 -17.21
CA LEU A 315 30.33 -15.11 -18.64
C LEU A 315 30.24 -13.80 -19.43
N GLU A 316 30.84 -13.76 -20.62
CA GLU A 316 30.70 -12.63 -21.56
C GLU A 316 29.25 -12.45 -22.07
N SER A 317 28.48 -13.54 -22.08
CA SER A 317 27.03 -13.58 -22.36
C SER A 317 26.48 -14.89 -21.80
N THR A 318 25.18 -14.95 -21.44
CA THR A 318 24.62 -16.16 -20.81
C THR A 318 23.17 -16.46 -21.19
N PRO A 319 22.80 -17.74 -21.39
CA PRO A 319 21.42 -18.18 -21.48
C PRO A 319 20.77 -18.38 -20.10
N PHE A 320 21.52 -18.32 -18.99
CA PHE A 320 21.00 -18.51 -17.64
C PHE A 320 20.32 -17.25 -17.11
N TYR A 321 19.08 -17.39 -16.66
CA TYR A 321 18.33 -16.32 -16.03
C TYR A 321 18.86 -16.12 -14.60
N GLY A 322 19.32 -14.91 -14.30
CA GLY A 322 19.65 -14.52 -12.94
C GLY A 322 18.40 -14.18 -12.15
N GLU A 323 18.29 -14.70 -10.92
CA GLU A 323 17.15 -14.50 -10.03
C GLU A 323 16.78 -13.01 -9.92
N MET A 324 15.55 -12.68 -10.32
CA MET A 324 14.95 -11.35 -10.18
C MET A 324 13.43 -11.42 -10.39
N GLY A 325 12.70 -10.40 -9.95
CA GLY A 325 11.25 -10.30 -10.17
C GLY A 325 10.43 -11.46 -9.58
N GLY A 326 10.94 -12.13 -8.55
CA GLY A 326 10.32 -13.31 -7.92
C GLY A 326 10.63 -14.64 -8.63
N GLN A 327 11.20 -14.62 -9.84
CA GLN A 327 11.62 -15.82 -10.55
C GLN A 327 12.98 -16.31 -10.07
N LEU A 328 13.05 -17.58 -9.64
CA LEU A 328 14.30 -18.22 -9.24
C LEU A 328 15.28 -18.32 -10.40
N GLY A 329 16.58 -18.18 -10.07
CA GLY A 329 17.67 -18.32 -11.02
C GLY A 329 17.73 -19.71 -11.65
N ASP A 330 18.30 -19.80 -12.85
CA ASP A 330 18.48 -21.08 -13.52
C ASP A 330 19.60 -21.94 -12.94
N THR A 331 19.49 -23.24 -13.21
CA THR A 331 20.50 -24.26 -12.94
C THR A 331 20.89 -24.93 -14.24
N GLY A 332 22.00 -25.68 -14.25
CA GLY A 332 22.50 -26.32 -15.46
C GLY A 332 23.99 -26.63 -15.37
N HIS A 333 24.68 -26.58 -16.51
CA HIS A 333 26.10 -26.93 -16.61
C HIS A 333 26.89 -25.89 -17.41
N LEU A 334 28.16 -25.71 -17.04
CA LEU A 334 29.17 -25.04 -17.84
C LEU A 334 30.24 -26.06 -18.22
N ILE A 335 30.44 -26.28 -19.51
CA ILE A 335 31.35 -27.31 -20.04
C ILE A 335 32.40 -26.64 -20.92
N GLY A 336 33.68 -26.86 -20.63
CA GLY A 336 34.76 -26.39 -21.48
C GLY A 336 35.91 -27.39 -21.55
N GLU A 337 37.01 -26.99 -22.20
CA GLU A 337 38.16 -27.89 -22.33
C GLU A 337 38.80 -28.14 -20.95
N GLY A 338 38.69 -29.37 -20.45
CA GLY A 338 39.31 -29.78 -19.20
C GLY A 338 38.54 -29.38 -17.93
N PHE A 339 37.28 -28.94 -18.05
CA PHE A 339 36.43 -28.67 -16.89
C PHE A 339 34.93 -28.90 -17.16
N GLU A 340 34.23 -29.30 -16.09
CA GLU A 340 32.78 -29.32 -16.03
C GLU A 340 32.33 -28.77 -14.68
N LEU A 341 31.44 -27.77 -14.73
CA LEU A 341 30.83 -27.15 -13.56
C LEU A 341 29.31 -27.37 -13.58
N SER A 342 28.75 -27.77 -12.44
CA SER A 342 27.31 -27.76 -12.20
C SER A 342 26.94 -26.38 -11.64
N VAL A 343 26.03 -25.68 -12.32
CA VAL A 343 25.45 -24.42 -11.85
C VAL A 343 24.29 -24.75 -10.91
N GLU A 344 24.48 -24.48 -9.62
CA GLU A 344 23.49 -24.76 -8.57
C GLU A 344 22.51 -23.58 -8.38
N ASP A 345 22.92 -22.37 -8.74
CA ASP A 345 22.14 -21.14 -8.59
C ASP A 345 22.70 -20.03 -9.52
N THR A 346 21.84 -19.16 -10.03
CA THR A 346 22.22 -18.02 -10.88
C THR A 346 21.64 -16.73 -10.32
N GLN A 347 22.50 -15.76 -10.00
CA GLN A 347 22.14 -14.53 -9.31
C GLN A 347 22.48 -13.31 -10.16
N LYS A 348 21.68 -12.24 -10.08
CA LYS A 348 21.95 -10.97 -10.79
C LYS A 348 22.30 -9.87 -9.79
N ARG A 349 23.42 -9.16 -10.01
CA ARG A 349 23.86 -8.02 -9.21
C ARG A 349 24.35 -6.92 -10.13
N GLU A 350 23.77 -5.73 -10.04
CA GLU A 350 24.19 -4.54 -10.82
C GLU A 350 24.30 -4.79 -12.34
N GLY A 351 23.47 -5.69 -12.88
CA GLY A 351 23.49 -6.06 -14.30
C GLY A 351 24.42 -7.23 -14.65
N VAL A 352 25.30 -7.64 -13.74
CA VAL A 352 26.18 -8.82 -13.89
C VAL A 352 25.43 -10.09 -13.48
N VAL A 353 25.55 -11.14 -14.28
CA VAL A 353 24.97 -12.47 -13.98
C VAL A 353 26.06 -13.39 -13.46
N ILE A 354 25.86 -13.88 -12.23
CA ILE A 354 26.82 -14.68 -11.46
C ILE A 354 26.29 -16.11 -11.37
N HIS A 355 27.06 -17.06 -11.88
CA HIS A 355 26.74 -18.49 -11.86
C HIS A 355 27.44 -19.14 -10.67
N ARG A 356 26.69 -19.55 -9.65
CA ARG A 356 27.22 -20.26 -8.50
C ARG A 356 27.41 -21.73 -8.83
N CYS A 357 28.66 -22.13 -8.87
CA CYS A 357 29.04 -23.40 -9.46
C CYS A 357 29.65 -24.35 -8.42
N LYS A 358 29.57 -25.62 -8.75
CA LYS A 358 30.31 -26.71 -8.11
C LYS A 358 31.09 -27.47 -9.18
N LEU A 359 32.38 -27.71 -8.92
CA LEU A 359 33.23 -28.50 -9.80
C LEU A 359 32.75 -29.95 -9.84
N VAL A 360 32.39 -30.42 -11.03
CA VAL A 360 31.99 -31.82 -11.29
C VAL A 360 33.21 -32.62 -11.69
N SER A 361 33.99 -32.11 -12.64
CA SER A 361 35.23 -32.74 -13.10
C SER A 361 36.23 -31.69 -13.62
N GLY A 362 37.52 -32.02 -13.61
CA GLY A 362 38.57 -31.14 -14.14
C GLY A 362 39.07 -30.08 -13.16
N GLN A 363 39.32 -28.88 -13.65
CA GLN A 363 39.80 -27.73 -12.85
C GLN A 363 38.86 -26.53 -12.98
N VAL A 364 38.98 -25.53 -12.11
CA VAL A 364 38.22 -24.28 -12.26
C VAL A 364 38.76 -23.52 -13.49
N PRO A 365 37.92 -23.03 -14.41
CA PRO A 365 38.38 -22.33 -15.60
C PRO A 365 39.09 -21.01 -15.27
N GLU A 366 40.01 -20.60 -16.14
CA GLU A 366 40.60 -19.26 -16.12
C GLU A 366 39.74 -18.28 -16.93
N ALA A 367 39.90 -16.98 -16.67
CA ALA A 367 39.29 -15.95 -17.51
C ALA A 367 39.77 -16.06 -18.96
N GLY A 368 38.86 -15.89 -19.92
CA GLY A 368 39.07 -16.05 -21.35
C GLY A 368 38.83 -17.47 -21.90
N ALA A 369 38.66 -18.47 -21.03
CA ALA A 369 38.38 -19.85 -21.42
C ALA A 369 37.06 -19.96 -22.20
N GLU A 370 37.06 -20.75 -23.27
CA GLU A 370 35.84 -21.08 -24.02
C GLU A 370 34.96 -22.04 -23.22
N VAL A 371 33.66 -21.77 -23.22
CA VAL A 371 32.69 -22.53 -22.44
C VAL A 371 31.36 -22.63 -23.16
N GLN A 372 30.79 -23.83 -23.13
CA GLN A 372 29.41 -24.10 -23.50
C GLN A 372 28.54 -24.01 -22.25
N ALA A 373 27.64 -23.03 -22.24
CA ALA A 373 26.69 -22.80 -21.16
C ALA A 373 25.37 -23.53 -21.50
N LEU A 374 24.92 -24.45 -20.64
CA LEU A 374 23.77 -25.33 -20.87
C LEU A 374 22.76 -25.22 -19.72
N VAL A 375 21.61 -24.61 -19.96
CA VAL A 375 20.52 -24.48 -18.97
C VAL A 375 19.75 -25.78 -18.82
N ASP A 376 19.33 -26.13 -17.61
CA ASP A 376 18.33 -27.18 -17.37
C ASP A 376 16.98 -26.76 -17.98
N GLY A 377 16.73 -27.27 -19.19
CA GLY A 377 15.53 -26.93 -19.95
C GLY A 377 14.23 -27.41 -19.32
N GLU A 378 14.23 -28.50 -18.54
CA GLU A 378 13.00 -28.97 -17.90
C GLU A 378 12.63 -28.07 -16.73
N ARG A 379 13.60 -27.77 -15.87
CA ARG A 379 13.40 -26.81 -14.77
C ARG A 379 12.98 -25.44 -15.30
N ARG A 380 13.62 -24.95 -16.37
CA ARG A 380 13.27 -23.68 -17.02
C ARG A 380 11.81 -23.68 -17.49
N ARG A 381 11.34 -24.75 -18.15
CA ARG A 381 9.95 -24.84 -18.63
C ARG A 381 8.94 -24.81 -17.49
N GLN A 382 9.23 -25.47 -16.37
CA GLN A 382 8.35 -25.45 -15.19
C GLN A 382 8.22 -24.03 -14.62
N ILE A 383 9.34 -23.32 -14.50
CA ILE A 383 9.36 -21.91 -14.07
C ILE A 383 8.61 -21.01 -15.06
N GLN A 384 8.84 -21.18 -16.36
CA GLN A 384 8.16 -20.41 -17.40
C GLN A 384 6.64 -20.58 -17.35
N ARG A 385 6.14 -21.81 -17.12
CA ARG A 385 4.71 -22.08 -16.94
C ARG A 385 4.16 -21.35 -15.71
N HIS A 386 4.81 -21.49 -14.56
CA HIS A 386 4.39 -20.79 -13.36
C HIS A 386 4.43 -19.27 -13.50
N HIS A 387 5.42 -18.72 -14.22
CA HIS A 387 5.51 -17.28 -14.46
C HIS A 387 4.37 -16.79 -15.35
N THR A 388 4.07 -17.48 -16.44
CA THR A 388 2.91 -17.16 -17.28
C THR A 388 1.61 -17.25 -16.47
N VAL A 389 1.46 -18.26 -15.61
CA VAL A 389 0.30 -18.39 -14.72
C VAL A 389 0.24 -17.25 -13.70
N THR A 390 1.36 -16.72 -13.21
CA THR A 390 1.37 -15.53 -12.34
C THR A 390 0.67 -14.33 -13.01
N HIS A 391 0.92 -14.10 -14.30
CA HIS A 391 0.24 -13.04 -15.06
C HIS A 391 -1.25 -13.32 -15.31
N LEU A 392 -1.62 -14.58 -15.55
CA LEU A 392 -3.04 -14.98 -15.65
C LEU A 392 -3.77 -14.82 -14.31
N LEU A 393 -3.11 -15.19 -13.21
CA LEU A 393 -3.63 -15.05 -11.86
C LEU A 393 -3.85 -13.58 -11.51
N HIS A 394 -2.89 -12.71 -11.82
CA HIS A 394 -3.04 -11.27 -11.58
C HIS A 394 -4.19 -10.67 -12.39
N TRP A 395 -4.32 -11.04 -13.67
CA TRP A 395 -5.46 -10.64 -14.51
C TRP A 395 -6.79 -11.11 -13.91
N ALA A 396 -6.93 -12.41 -13.60
CA ALA A 396 -8.16 -12.97 -13.07
C ALA A 396 -8.54 -12.37 -11.70
N LEU A 397 -7.56 -12.11 -10.84
CA LEU A 397 -7.79 -11.41 -9.57
C LEU A 397 -8.37 -10.00 -9.80
N ARG A 398 -7.88 -9.27 -10.79
CA ARG A 398 -8.37 -7.92 -11.10
C ARG A 398 -9.77 -7.93 -11.69
N GLU A 399 -10.11 -8.93 -12.51
CA GLU A 399 -11.45 -9.11 -13.06
C GLU A 399 -12.48 -9.46 -11.98
N VAL A 400 -12.11 -10.34 -11.03
CA VAL A 400 -13.04 -10.84 -10.00
C VAL A 400 -13.12 -9.92 -8.78
N LEU A 401 -11.97 -9.41 -8.30
CA LEU A 401 -11.88 -8.62 -7.06
C LEU A 401 -11.78 -7.12 -7.30
N GLY A 402 -11.57 -6.69 -8.54
CA GLY A 402 -11.49 -5.30 -8.98
C GLY A 402 -10.07 -4.82 -9.28
N THR A 403 -9.99 -3.70 -9.99
CA THR A 403 -8.74 -3.10 -10.50
C THR A 403 -7.79 -2.55 -9.43
N ASP A 404 -8.22 -2.53 -8.17
CA ASP A 404 -7.42 -2.08 -7.03
C ASP A 404 -6.46 -3.16 -6.50
N VAL A 405 -6.59 -4.41 -6.98
CA VAL A 405 -5.63 -5.48 -6.67
C VAL A 405 -4.25 -5.09 -7.20
N ARG A 406 -3.26 -5.11 -6.31
CA ARG A 406 -1.85 -4.84 -6.59
C ARG A 406 -0.98 -5.94 -6.02
N GLN A 407 0.01 -6.38 -6.78
CA GLN A 407 1.04 -7.30 -6.29
C GLN A 407 1.85 -6.65 -5.14
N GLN A 408 2.17 -7.45 -4.13
CA GLN A 408 3.03 -7.12 -2.99
C GLN A 408 4.24 -8.07 -2.87
N GLY A 409 4.17 -9.23 -3.52
CA GLY A 409 5.24 -10.21 -3.52
C GLY A 409 4.96 -11.32 -4.54
N SER A 410 6.04 -11.93 -5.04
CA SER A 410 5.94 -13.06 -5.98
C SER A 410 7.09 -14.03 -5.75
N LEU A 411 6.79 -15.32 -5.87
CA LEU A 411 7.76 -16.41 -5.96
C LEU A 411 7.37 -17.29 -7.14
N VAL A 412 8.28 -17.50 -8.07
CA VAL A 412 8.13 -18.41 -9.21
C VAL A 412 9.25 -19.44 -9.14
N ALA A 413 8.92 -20.61 -8.61
CA ALA A 413 9.79 -21.76 -8.42
C ALA A 413 9.37 -22.90 -9.37
N PRO A 414 10.20 -23.92 -9.61
CA PRO A 414 9.83 -25.03 -10.51
C PRO A 414 8.67 -25.89 -9.96
N ASP A 415 8.50 -25.95 -8.64
CA ASP A 415 7.52 -26.79 -7.95
C ASP A 415 6.25 -26.04 -7.52
N ARG A 416 6.31 -24.70 -7.44
CA ARG A 416 5.18 -23.85 -7.02
C ARG A 416 5.32 -22.40 -7.45
N LEU A 417 4.20 -21.68 -7.41
CA LEU A 417 4.17 -20.21 -7.40
C LEU A 417 3.50 -19.68 -6.14
N ARG A 418 3.88 -18.47 -5.72
CA ARG A 418 3.20 -17.68 -4.67
C ARG A 418 2.98 -16.27 -5.19
N PHE A 419 1.77 -15.75 -5.01
CA PHE A 419 1.41 -14.39 -5.39
C PHE A 419 0.75 -13.69 -4.20
N ASP A 420 1.41 -12.66 -3.68
CA ASP A 420 0.92 -11.87 -2.56
C ASP A 420 0.31 -10.58 -3.12
N PHE A 421 -0.91 -10.20 -2.70
CA PHE A 421 -1.61 -9.05 -3.26
C PHE A 421 -2.44 -8.28 -2.23
N THR A 422 -2.78 -7.03 -2.56
CA THR A 422 -3.66 -6.19 -1.73
C THR A 422 -5.13 -6.51 -1.97
N HIS A 423 -5.84 -6.89 -0.91
CA HIS A 423 -7.29 -6.95 -0.89
C HIS A 423 -7.80 -6.67 0.53
N PHE A 424 -8.97 -6.05 0.67
CA PHE A 424 -9.48 -5.57 1.96
C PHE A 424 -10.11 -6.68 2.82
N GLU A 425 -10.41 -7.83 2.23
CA GLU A 425 -10.91 -9.01 2.93
C GLU A 425 -10.28 -10.29 2.36
N GLY A 426 -10.54 -11.44 2.99
CA GLY A 426 -10.14 -12.73 2.43
C GLY A 426 -10.97 -13.09 1.20
N VAL A 427 -10.34 -13.63 0.16
CA VAL A 427 -11.04 -14.08 -1.05
C VAL A 427 -12.03 -15.18 -0.70
N LYS A 428 -13.29 -15.01 -1.10
CA LYS A 428 -14.34 -15.97 -0.77
C LYS A 428 -14.15 -17.26 -1.58
N PRO A 429 -14.63 -18.41 -1.08
CA PRO A 429 -14.52 -19.69 -1.80
C PRO A 429 -15.09 -19.63 -3.23
N ALA A 430 -16.23 -18.97 -3.44
CA ALA A 430 -16.83 -18.83 -4.77
C ALA A 430 -16.03 -17.89 -5.70
N GLU A 431 -15.39 -16.85 -5.15
CA GLU A 431 -14.49 -15.97 -5.90
C GLU A 431 -13.22 -16.74 -6.29
N LEU A 432 -12.66 -17.55 -5.39
CA LEU A 432 -11.52 -18.44 -5.67
C LEU A 432 -11.82 -19.43 -6.80
N THR A 433 -12.98 -20.10 -6.77
CA THR A 433 -13.38 -21.00 -7.85
C THR A 433 -13.51 -20.26 -9.18
N THR A 434 -14.13 -19.07 -9.19
CA THR A 434 -14.21 -18.24 -10.41
C THR A 434 -12.83 -17.87 -10.95
N ILE A 435 -11.91 -17.47 -10.09
CA ILE A 435 -10.52 -17.14 -10.48
C ILE A 435 -9.83 -18.36 -11.11
N GLU A 436 -9.95 -19.52 -10.47
CA GLU A 436 -9.38 -20.78 -10.96
C GLU A 436 -9.96 -21.16 -12.34
N ASP A 437 -11.28 -21.09 -12.50
CA ASP A 437 -11.97 -21.38 -13.76
C ASP A 437 -11.53 -20.45 -14.88
N MET A 438 -11.39 -19.14 -14.60
CA MET A 438 -10.94 -18.14 -15.58
C MET A 438 -9.50 -18.41 -16.06
N ILE A 439 -8.60 -18.74 -15.13
CA ILE A 439 -7.21 -19.08 -15.47
C ILE A 439 -7.17 -20.34 -16.33
N ASN A 440 -7.85 -21.40 -15.91
CA ASN A 440 -7.90 -22.67 -16.65
C ASN A 440 -8.54 -22.51 -18.04
N ALA A 441 -9.56 -21.67 -18.19
CA ALA A 441 -10.16 -21.35 -19.48
C ALA A 441 -9.12 -20.72 -20.44
N ARG A 442 -8.35 -19.74 -19.96
CA ARG A 442 -7.28 -19.12 -20.76
C ARG A 442 -6.15 -20.08 -21.12
N ILE A 443 -5.80 -20.99 -20.22
CA ILE A 443 -4.84 -22.06 -20.52
C ILE A 443 -5.38 -22.95 -21.64
N LEU A 444 -6.65 -23.36 -21.58
CA LEU A 444 -7.26 -24.22 -22.60
C LEU A 444 -7.42 -23.54 -23.97
N GLU A 445 -7.60 -22.23 -24.00
CA GLU A 445 -7.60 -21.44 -25.24
C GLU A 445 -6.24 -21.45 -25.95
N ASN A 446 -5.15 -21.74 -25.21
CA ASN A 446 -3.80 -21.85 -25.72
C ASN A 446 -3.44 -20.61 -26.58
N GLU A 447 -3.73 -19.42 -26.05
CA GLU A 447 -3.46 -18.14 -26.70
C GLU A 447 -1.96 -17.82 -26.69
N PRO A 448 -1.46 -17.01 -27.64
CA PRO A 448 -0.04 -16.72 -27.68
C PRO A 448 0.40 -15.81 -26.53
N VAL A 449 1.63 -16.04 -26.08
CA VAL A 449 2.39 -15.14 -25.20
C VAL A 449 3.47 -14.48 -26.04
N SER A 450 3.59 -13.16 -25.95
CA SER A 450 4.53 -12.36 -26.71
C SER A 450 5.19 -11.28 -25.86
N TRP A 451 6.28 -10.72 -26.34
CA TRP A 451 6.97 -9.61 -25.68
C TRP A 451 7.66 -8.67 -26.66
N PHE A 452 7.84 -7.43 -26.23
CA PHE A 452 8.51 -6.37 -26.97
C PHE A 452 9.08 -5.32 -26.01
N GLU A 453 9.96 -4.47 -26.51
CA GLU A 453 10.57 -3.39 -25.73
C GLU A 453 10.06 -2.04 -26.20
N ILE A 454 9.76 -1.15 -25.26
CA ILE A 454 9.33 0.24 -25.52
C ILE A 454 10.06 1.19 -24.58
N PRO A 455 10.21 2.48 -24.95
CA PRO A 455 10.57 3.51 -23.98
C PRO A 455 9.54 3.57 -22.84
N MET A 456 9.99 3.77 -21.60
CA MET A 456 9.09 3.88 -20.44
C MET A 456 8.09 5.04 -20.59
N SER A 457 8.47 6.10 -21.31
CA SER A 457 7.58 7.22 -21.66
C SER A 457 6.39 6.84 -22.51
N ASP A 458 6.50 5.73 -23.26
CA ASP A 458 5.52 5.30 -24.25
C ASP A 458 4.59 4.21 -23.71
N LYS A 459 4.73 3.86 -22.41
CA LYS A 459 3.93 2.84 -21.75
C LYS A 459 2.49 3.31 -21.56
N PRO A 460 1.48 2.68 -22.20
CA PRO A 460 0.09 3.05 -21.99
C PRO A 460 -0.43 2.62 -20.61
N ASP A 461 -1.57 3.16 -20.19
CA ASP A 461 -2.22 2.81 -18.91
C ASP A 461 -2.71 1.35 -18.87
N SER A 462 -2.95 0.73 -20.03
CA SER A 462 -3.32 -0.69 -20.12
C SER A 462 -2.17 -1.64 -19.78
N VAL A 463 -0.92 -1.17 -19.77
CA VAL A 463 0.24 -1.96 -19.34
C VAL A 463 0.53 -1.69 -17.88
N ILE A 464 0.42 -2.74 -17.07
CA ILE A 464 0.63 -2.66 -15.63
C ILE A 464 2.13 -2.57 -15.35
N ALA A 465 2.49 -1.60 -14.50
CA ALA A 465 3.80 -1.48 -13.89
C ALA A 465 3.63 -1.60 -12.37
N PHE A 466 4.56 -2.30 -11.72
CA PHE A 466 4.50 -2.53 -10.28
C PHE A 466 5.06 -1.32 -9.54
N PHE A 467 4.31 -0.86 -8.54
CA PHE A 467 4.65 0.33 -7.77
C PHE A 467 5.81 0.03 -6.81
N GLY A 468 6.92 0.76 -6.93
CA GLY A 468 8.13 0.57 -6.12
C GLY A 468 9.33 0.01 -6.89
N ASP A 469 9.09 -0.56 -8.08
CA ASP A 469 10.16 -1.00 -8.97
C ASP A 469 10.80 0.19 -9.69
N LYS A 470 12.13 0.18 -9.77
CA LYS A 470 12.88 1.13 -10.59
C LYS A 470 12.99 0.56 -12.01
N TYR A 471 12.29 1.17 -12.94
CA TYR A 471 12.39 0.85 -14.36
C TYR A 471 13.47 1.69 -15.04
N GLY A 472 14.19 1.10 -15.99
CA GLY A 472 15.10 1.84 -16.87
C GLY A 472 14.35 2.57 -17.98
N ASP A 473 15.09 3.29 -18.82
CA ASP A 473 14.51 4.07 -19.93
C ASP A 473 13.81 3.18 -20.97
N LEU A 474 14.30 1.95 -21.16
CA LEU A 474 13.71 0.93 -22.02
C LEU A 474 13.15 -0.20 -21.15
N VAL A 475 11.88 -0.55 -21.37
CA VAL A 475 11.16 -1.55 -20.58
C VAL A 475 10.60 -2.65 -21.47
N ARG A 476 10.64 -3.89 -20.95
CA ARG A 476 10.07 -5.06 -21.62
C ARG A 476 8.62 -5.26 -21.19
N VAL A 477 7.72 -5.25 -22.17
CA VAL A 477 6.30 -5.57 -22.00
C VAL A 477 6.09 -7.03 -22.35
N VAL A 478 5.45 -7.76 -21.45
CA VAL A 478 4.93 -9.11 -21.70
C VAL A 478 3.43 -9.00 -21.93
N LYS A 479 2.97 -9.64 -22.99
CA LYS A 479 1.58 -9.65 -23.42
C LYS A 479 1.08 -11.08 -23.54
N ILE A 480 -0.05 -11.37 -22.91
CA ILE A 480 -0.77 -12.64 -23.04
C ILE A 480 -2.07 -12.39 -23.79
N GLY A 481 -2.29 -13.19 -24.83
CA GLY A 481 -3.39 -13.03 -25.77
C GLY A 481 -3.12 -11.99 -26.86
N GLY A 482 -4.10 -11.82 -27.75
CA GLY A 482 -4.01 -10.92 -28.89
C GLY A 482 -3.14 -11.46 -30.03
N GLN A 483 -2.66 -10.56 -30.90
CA GLN A 483 -1.88 -10.93 -32.09
C GLN A 483 -0.38 -11.06 -31.83
N GLY A 484 0.26 -12.01 -32.53
CA GLY A 484 1.71 -12.28 -32.44
C GLY A 484 2.07 -13.33 -31.37
N SER A 485 3.29 -13.88 -31.43
CA SER A 485 3.81 -14.87 -30.46
C SER A 485 5.32 -14.75 -30.38
N GLY A 486 5.89 -14.94 -29.19
CA GLY A 486 7.32 -14.74 -28.96
C GLY A 486 7.70 -13.25 -29.02
N ARG A 487 8.92 -12.96 -29.49
CA ARG A 487 9.37 -11.58 -29.69
C ARG A 487 8.60 -10.93 -30.86
N ILE A 488 8.03 -9.75 -30.64
CA ILE A 488 7.40 -8.94 -31.69
C ILE A 488 8.13 -7.61 -31.85
N GLU A 489 8.34 -7.17 -33.10
CA GLU A 489 9.07 -5.93 -33.40
C GLU A 489 8.18 -4.69 -33.34
N THR A 490 6.90 -4.84 -33.72
CA THR A 490 5.92 -3.76 -33.69
C THR A 490 5.01 -3.94 -32.48
N PRO A 491 5.04 -3.02 -31.50
CA PRO A 491 4.15 -3.07 -30.34
C PRO A 491 2.67 -3.13 -30.71
N ALA A 492 1.93 -4.01 -30.05
CA ALA A 492 0.47 -4.08 -30.14
C ALA A 492 -0.09 -4.33 -28.73
N PHE A 493 -0.98 -3.46 -28.27
CA PHE A 493 -1.54 -3.46 -26.91
C PHE A 493 -2.95 -4.07 -26.87
N ASP A 494 -3.09 -5.29 -27.38
CA ASP A 494 -4.36 -6.00 -27.60
C ASP A 494 -4.49 -7.29 -26.76
N GLY A 495 -3.58 -7.53 -25.81
CA GLY A 495 -3.67 -8.66 -24.89
C GLY A 495 -4.56 -8.34 -23.70
N TYR A 496 -5.15 -9.36 -23.09
CA TYR A 496 -5.97 -9.19 -21.88
C TYR A 496 -5.11 -9.09 -20.60
N SER A 497 -3.86 -9.57 -20.64
CA SER A 497 -2.87 -9.36 -19.59
C SER A 497 -1.60 -8.76 -20.20
N MET A 498 -1.20 -7.58 -19.71
CA MET A 498 -0.04 -6.83 -20.20
C MET A 498 0.70 -6.19 -19.05
N GLU A 499 1.96 -6.57 -18.85
CA GLU A 499 2.74 -6.14 -17.69
C GLU A 499 4.22 -5.89 -18.06
N LEU A 500 4.85 -4.96 -17.36
CA LEU A 500 6.30 -4.81 -17.41
C LEU A 500 6.95 -5.99 -16.69
N CYS A 501 7.62 -6.87 -17.43
CA CYS A 501 8.21 -8.08 -16.88
C CYS A 501 9.50 -8.46 -17.59
N GLY A 502 10.56 -8.64 -16.81
CA GLY A 502 11.86 -9.11 -17.28
C GLY A 502 12.04 -10.63 -17.21
N GLY A 503 11.01 -11.38 -16.83
CA GLY A 503 11.05 -12.83 -16.63
C GLY A 503 10.95 -13.66 -17.92
N THR A 504 11.23 -14.96 -17.78
CA THR A 504 11.01 -15.93 -18.86
C THR A 504 9.61 -16.52 -18.75
N HIS A 505 8.95 -16.72 -19.90
CA HIS A 505 7.56 -17.19 -19.97
C HIS A 505 7.40 -18.34 -20.95
N ALA A 506 6.29 -19.07 -20.83
CA ALA A 506 5.84 -19.97 -21.88
C ALA A 506 5.48 -19.16 -23.13
N LEU A 507 5.51 -19.81 -24.31
CA LEU A 507 5.17 -19.16 -25.59
C LEU A 507 3.66 -19.06 -25.84
N ARG A 508 2.88 -19.84 -25.08
CA ARG A 508 1.42 -19.91 -25.12
C ARG A 508 0.89 -20.21 -23.71
N THR A 509 -0.37 -19.89 -23.47
CA THR A 509 -1.04 -20.13 -22.17
C THR A 509 -1.21 -21.60 -21.85
#